data_AF-A0A1G3FZI0-F1
#
_entry.id   AF-A0A1G3FZI0-F1
#
_cell.length_a   1.000
_cell.length_b   1.000
_cell.length_c   1.000
_cell.angle_alpha   90.00
_cell.angle_beta   90.00
_cell.angle_gamma   90.00
#
_symmetry.space_group_name_H-M   'P 1'
#
loop_
_entity.id
_entity.type
_entity.pdbx_description
1 polymer ?
#
loop_
_entity_poly.entity_id
_entity_poly.type
_entity_poly.pdbx_seq_one_letter_code
_entity_poly.pdbx_strand_id
1 'polypeptide(L)'
;MPRSLFAVSHRYALALLCLSLLAAAGGIFWYSRAAANAAPNDAAASSAGWADAPADDAQSGSGILLGLARDAMRDGRLLAPAGSNAWEFYLSVLQLEPQNRVAQEALRESFPRAADEIEHTINRKELDEARREIDLLREFDRDNFTLALLGGKLSAARNIVMRQHEAEAERIRQANAARGAAM
;
A
#
# COMPACT_ATOMS: atom_id res chain seq x y z
N MET A 1 -25.25 -6.94 51.39
CA MET A 1 -24.44 -5.97 50.59
C MET A 1 -23.27 -5.54 51.47
N PRO A 2 -22.00 -5.41 51.00
CA PRO A 2 -21.48 -5.04 49.66
C PRO A 2 -20.70 -6.19 48.95
N ARG A 3 -20.73 -6.39 47.62
CA ARG A 3 -20.16 -5.64 46.46
C ARG A 3 -18.62 -5.66 46.34
N SER A 4 -18.18 -6.74 45.69
CA SER A 4 -16.99 -6.97 44.83
C SER A 4 -16.13 -5.79 44.37
N LEU A 5 -14.82 -5.86 44.61
CA LEU A 5 -13.76 -5.07 43.94
C LEU A 5 -12.45 -5.89 43.78
N PHE A 6 -12.47 -7.00 43.03
CA PHE A 6 -11.23 -7.68 42.61
C PHE A 6 -11.42 -8.27 41.21
N ALA A 7 -11.38 -7.44 40.16
CA ALA A 7 -11.37 -7.94 38.78
C ALA A 7 -10.68 -7.00 37.77
N VAL A 8 -10.07 -5.90 38.21
CA VAL A 8 -9.53 -4.87 37.29
C VAL A 8 -8.00 -5.00 37.11
N SER A 9 -7.28 -5.57 38.07
CA SER A 9 -5.81 -5.59 38.06
C SER A 9 -5.15 -6.61 37.11
N HIS A 10 -5.86 -7.63 36.64
CA HIS A 10 -5.29 -8.68 35.78
C HIS A 10 -5.23 -8.29 34.29
N ARG A 11 -6.10 -7.37 33.85
CA ARG A 11 -6.18 -6.95 32.44
C ARG A 11 -5.06 -6.00 32.04
N TYR A 12 -4.57 -5.20 32.99
CA TYR A 12 -3.46 -4.26 32.76
C TYR A 12 -2.08 -4.91 32.91
N ALA A 13 -1.97 -6.02 33.65
CA ALA A 13 -0.72 -6.78 33.77
C ALA A 13 -0.34 -7.48 32.44
N LEU A 14 -1.33 -7.98 31.70
CA LEU A 14 -1.12 -8.61 30.38
C LEU A 14 -0.83 -7.58 29.26
N ALA A 15 -1.42 -6.39 29.33
CA ALA A 15 -1.19 -5.34 28.34
C ALA A 15 0.23 -4.75 28.38
N LEU A 16 0.84 -4.64 29.58
CA LEU A 16 2.20 -4.13 29.74
C LEU A 16 3.29 -5.15 29.35
N LEU A 17 2.99 -6.45 29.43
CA LEU A 17 3.93 -7.52 29.03
C LEU A 17 4.01 -7.71 27.51
N CYS A 18 2.91 -7.50 26.78
CA CYS A 18 2.91 -7.50 25.30
C CYS A 18 3.58 -6.25 24.70
N LEU A 19 3.46 -5.09 25.35
CA LEU A 19 4.08 -3.84 24.89
C LEU A 19 5.62 -3.89 24.99
N SER A 20 6.16 -4.59 26.00
CA SER A 20 7.59 -4.73 26.22
C SER A 20 8.26 -5.77 25.30
N LEU A 21 7.53 -6.80 24.86
CA LEU A 21 8.04 -7.80 23.90
C LEU A 21 8.12 -7.29 22.45
N LEU A 22 7.30 -6.30 22.07
CA LEU A 22 7.32 -5.70 20.73
C LEU A 22 8.46 -4.69 20.51
N ALA A 23 9.01 -4.12 21.57
CA ALA A 23 10.11 -3.15 21.47
C ALA A 23 11.50 -3.81 21.30
N ALA A 24 11.66 -5.08 21.71
CA ALA A 24 12.95 -5.78 21.66
C ALA A 24 13.23 -6.47 20.30
N ALA A 25 12.20 -6.77 19.51
CA ALA A 25 12.37 -7.41 18.20
C ALA A 25 12.69 -6.42 17.05
N GLY A 26 12.34 -5.13 17.19
CA GLY A 26 12.60 -4.11 16.18
C GLY A 26 14.04 -3.55 16.17
N GLY A 27 14.73 -3.61 17.31
CA GLY A 27 16.08 -3.03 17.45
C GLY A 27 17.23 -3.88 16.90
N ILE A 28 17.02 -5.18 16.72
CA ILE A 28 18.08 -6.12 16.34
C ILE A 28 18.22 -6.23 14.80
N PHE A 29 17.17 -5.93 14.03
CA PHE A 29 17.19 -6.02 12.57
C PHE A 29 17.84 -4.80 11.88
N TRP A 30 17.83 -3.63 12.52
CA TRP A 30 18.37 -2.40 11.91
C TRP A 30 19.86 -2.14 12.18
N TYR A 31 20.51 -2.88 13.07
CA TYR A 31 21.91 -2.61 13.47
C TYR A 31 22.96 -3.57 12.85
N SER A 32 22.56 -4.63 12.16
CA SER A 32 23.51 -5.64 11.63
C SER A 32 23.95 -5.43 10.17
N ARG A 33 23.50 -4.37 9.48
CA ARG A 33 23.93 -4.07 8.09
C ARG A 33 24.94 -2.90 7.97
N ALA A 34 25.45 -2.38 9.08
CA ALA A 34 26.39 -1.24 9.09
C ALA A 34 27.88 -1.62 9.20
N ALA A 35 28.25 -2.92 9.15
CA ALA A 35 29.64 -3.35 9.32
C ALA A 35 30.03 -4.50 8.38
N ALA A 36 30.02 -4.26 7.07
CA ALA A 36 30.84 -5.01 6.11
C ALA A 36 30.89 -4.24 4.79
N ASN A 37 31.86 -3.33 4.68
CA ASN A 37 32.60 -3.01 3.45
C ASN A 37 33.62 -1.89 3.77
N ALA A 38 34.63 -2.24 4.56
CA ALA A 38 35.86 -1.49 4.65
C ALA A 38 36.96 -2.33 4.00
N ALA A 39 37.27 -2.01 2.74
CA ALA A 39 38.54 -2.36 2.12
C ALA A 39 39.05 -1.12 1.38
N PRO A 40 40.29 -0.67 1.63
CA PRO A 40 40.87 0.49 0.96
C PRO A 40 41.42 0.04 -0.40
N ASN A 41 41.05 0.75 -1.46
CA ASN A 41 41.82 0.73 -2.70
C ASN A 41 42.28 2.15 -2.99
N ASP A 42 43.54 2.40 -2.68
CA ASP A 42 44.30 3.52 -3.21
C ASP A 42 44.51 3.28 -4.72
N ALA A 43 43.94 4.17 -5.54
CA ALA A 43 44.41 4.40 -6.90
C ALA A 43 44.19 5.87 -7.24
N ALA A 44 45.27 6.64 -7.17
CA ALA A 44 45.38 7.97 -7.70
C ALA A 44 45.28 7.96 -9.24
N ALA A 45 44.53 8.91 -9.81
CA ALA A 45 45.01 9.83 -10.86
C ALA A 45 43.87 10.73 -11.37
N SER A 46 44.17 12.02 -11.40
CA SER A 46 43.33 13.14 -11.82
C SER A 46 43.09 13.19 -13.33
N SER A 47 41.91 13.67 -13.74
CA SER A 47 41.79 14.67 -14.82
C SER A 47 40.44 15.36 -14.80
N ALA A 48 40.50 16.70 -14.90
CA ALA A 48 39.40 17.65 -14.90
C ALA A 48 38.28 17.35 -15.90
N GLY A 49 37.05 17.64 -15.49
CA GLY A 49 35.91 17.73 -16.39
C GLY A 49 34.57 17.69 -15.68
N TRP A 50 34.04 18.89 -15.44
CA TRP A 50 32.63 19.22 -15.15
C TRP A 50 32.25 19.28 -13.66
N ALA A 51 31.80 20.46 -13.28
CA ALA A 51 31.12 20.70 -12.03
C ALA A 51 29.74 20.04 -12.10
N ASP A 52 29.65 18.83 -11.57
CA ASP A 52 28.43 18.31 -10.97
C ASP A 52 28.78 18.02 -9.52
N ALA A 53 28.18 18.78 -8.60
CA ALA A 53 28.27 18.49 -7.18
C ALA A 53 27.36 17.28 -6.88
N PRO A 54 27.87 16.12 -6.44
CA PRO A 54 27.04 14.97 -6.13
C PRO A 54 27.01 14.80 -4.60
N ALA A 55 26.16 15.53 -3.89
CA ALA A 55 25.86 15.26 -2.46
C ALA A 55 24.81 16.22 -1.88
N ASP A 56 23.56 16.16 -2.32
CA ASP A 56 22.43 16.58 -1.45
C ASP A 56 21.11 15.86 -1.76
N ASP A 57 21.00 15.22 -2.93
CA ASP A 57 19.77 14.53 -3.35
C ASP A 57 19.40 13.31 -2.49
N ALA A 58 20.38 12.68 -1.84
CA ALA A 58 20.13 11.55 -0.94
C ALA A 58 19.42 11.97 0.37
N GLN A 59 19.51 13.26 0.73
CA GLN A 59 18.88 13.84 1.92
C GLN A 59 17.66 14.72 1.58
N SER A 60 17.45 15.04 0.29
CA SER A 60 16.24 15.68 -0.21
C SER A 60 15.00 14.80 0.00
N GLY A 61 13.87 15.41 0.36
CA GLY A 61 12.61 14.70 0.61
C GLY A 61 12.16 13.83 -0.58
N SER A 62 12.42 14.27 -1.81
CA SER A 62 12.19 13.50 -3.04
C SER A 62 13.08 12.26 -3.13
N GLY A 63 14.36 12.36 -2.75
CA GLY A 63 15.30 11.23 -2.72
C GLY A 63 14.88 10.13 -1.74
N ILE A 64 14.40 10.53 -0.55
CA ILE A 64 13.84 9.60 0.45
C ILE A 64 12.61 8.88 -0.12
N LEU A 65 11.67 9.62 -0.71
CA LEU A 65 10.46 9.05 -1.31
C LEU A 65 10.77 8.11 -2.47
N LEU A 66 11.75 8.44 -3.33
CA LEU A 66 12.22 7.55 -4.39
C LEU A 66 12.84 6.27 -3.83
N GLY A 67 13.53 6.35 -2.69
CA GLY A 67 14.01 5.18 -1.93
C GLY A 67 12.87 4.28 -1.48
N LEU A 68 11.88 4.86 -0.80
CA LEU A 68 10.69 4.15 -0.32
C LEU A 68 9.89 3.52 -1.46
N ALA A 69 9.75 4.23 -2.58
CA ALA A 69 9.07 3.72 -3.77
C ALA A 69 9.76 2.47 -4.34
N ARG A 70 11.11 2.50 -4.46
CA ARG A 70 11.88 1.34 -4.93
C ARG A 70 11.80 0.17 -3.97
N ASP A 71 11.83 0.41 -2.67
CA ASP A 71 11.65 -0.65 -1.67
C ASP A 71 10.24 -1.26 -1.76
N ALA A 72 9.20 -0.44 -1.89
CA ALA A 72 7.84 -0.93 -2.09
C ALA A 72 7.68 -1.74 -3.39
N MET A 73 8.30 -1.31 -4.50
CA MET A 73 8.33 -2.07 -5.76
C MET A 73 9.00 -3.44 -5.59
N ARG A 74 10.17 -3.49 -4.93
CA ARG A 74 10.89 -4.75 -4.66
C ARG A 74 10.05 -5.68 -3.80
N ASP A 75 9.34 -5.13 -2.84
CA ASP A 75 8.49 -5.89 -1.91
C ASP A 75 7.13 -6.26 -2.53
N GLY A 76 6.87 -5.91 -3.80
CA GLY A 76 5.62 -6.23 -4.51
C GLY A 76 4.42 -5.39 -4.08
N ARG A 77 4.62 -4.30 -3.32
CA ARG A 77 3.57 -3.37 -2.90
C ARG A 77 3.38 -2.28 -3.95
N LEU A 78 2.79 -2.62 -5.10
CA LEU A 78 2.61 -1.64 -6.18
C LEU A 78 1.49 -0.65 -5.85
N LEU A 79 0.29 -1.15 -5.53
CA LEU A 79 -0.91 -0.33 -5.25
C LEU A 79 -1.47 -0.54 -3.86
N ALA A 80 -1.29 -1.74 -3.31
CA ALA A 80 -1.72 -2.10 -1.96
C ALA A 80 -0.52 -2.42 -1.04
N PRO A 81 -0.63 -2.17 0.27
CA PRO A 81 -1.73 -1.50 0.96
C PRO A 81 -1.68 0.03 0.78
N ALA A 82 -2.81 0.70 1.01
CA ALA A 82 -2.89 2.16 1.01
C ALA A 82 -1.92 2.78 2.04
N GLY A 83 -1.27 3.89 1.68
CA GLY A 83 -0.28 4.57 2.54
C GLY A 83 1.11 3.94 2.56
N SER A 84 1.33 2.79 1.91
CA SER A 84 2.62 2.11 1.90
C SER A 84 2.90 1.31 0.62
N ASN A 85 2.62 1.94 -0.52
CA ASN A 85 2.81 1.37 -1.85
C ASN A 85 3.66 2.28 -2.74
N ALA A 86 4.24 1.68 -3.78
CA ALA A 86 5.16 2.35 -4.68
C ALA A 86 4.54 3.53 -5.42
N TRP A 87 3.30 3.38 -5.88
CA TRP A 87 2.60 4.40 -6.66
C TRP A 87 2.36 5.67 -5.86
N GLU A 88 1.90 5.56 -4.61
CA GLU A 88 1.73 6.71 -3.72
C GLU A 88 3.06 7.43 -3.46
N PHE A 89 4.16 6.71 -3.26
CA PHE A 89 5.47 7.33 -3.08
C PHE A 89 5.95 8.06 -4.35
N TYR A 90 5.82 7.45 -5.52
CA TYR A 90 6.19 8.12 -6.78
C TYR A 90 5.31 9.35 -7.07
N LEU A 91 3.99 9.26 -6.83
CA LEU A 91 3.10 10.42 -6.95
C LEU A 91 3.47 11.53 -5.97
N SER A 92 3.87 11.18 -4.74
CA SER A 92 4.38 12.15 -3.77
C SER A 92 5.65 12.84 -4.25
N VAL A 93 6.55 12.11 -4.94
CA VAL A 93 7.71 12.72 -5.61
C VAL A 93 7.27 13.72 -6.66
N LEU A 94 6.29 13.38 -7.50
CA LEU A 94 5.78 14.30 -8.53
C LEU A 94 5.05 15.53 -7.96
N GLN A 95 4.47 15.43 -6.77
CA GLN A 95 3.90 16.60 -6.08
C GLN A 95 5.00 17.59 -5.64
N LEU A 96 6.16 17.08 -5.23
CA LEU A 96 7.31 17.92 -4.85
C LEU A 96 8.08 18.41 -6.08
N GLU A 97 8.29 17.53 -7.05
CA GLU A 97 9.08 17.74 -8.26
C GLU A 97 8.30 17.25 -9.48
N PRO A 98 7.41 18.07 -10.07
CA PRO A 98 6.56 17.66 -11.19
C PRO A 98 7.31 17.18 -12.43
N GLN A 99 8.58 17.59 -12.59
CA GLN A 99 9.44 17.23 -13.72
C GLN A 99 10.42 16.09 -13.39
N ASN A 100 10.27 15.42 -12.24
CA ASN A 100 11.16 14.32 -11.87
C ASN A 100 11.00 13.14 -12.84
N ARG A 101 11.98 12.99 -13.73
CA ARG A 101 11.96 11.98 -14.79
C ARG A 101 11.93 10.56 -14.23
N VAL A 102 12.63 10.30 -13.13
CA VAL A 102 12.71 8.97 -12.51
C VAL A 102 11.33 8.51 -12.06
N ALA A 103 10.57 9.37 -11.38
CA ALA A 103 9.21 9.05 -10.94
C ALA A 103 8.24 8.90 -12.13
N GLN A 104 8.30 9.80 -13.12
CA GLN A 104 7.44 9.70 -14.32
C GLN A 104 7.70 8.42 -15.12
N GLU A 105 8.97 8.06 -15.31
CA GLU A 105 9.37 6.86 -16.04
C GLU A 105 8.95 5.60 -15.27
N ALA A 106 9.16 5.55 -13.95
CA ALA A 106 8.74 4.43 -13.12
C ALA A 106 7.21 4.20 -13.11
N LEU A 107 6.41 5.28 -13.00
CA LEU A 107 4.96 5.18 -13.07
C LEU A 107 4.48 4.69 -14.45
N ARG A 108 5.09 5.21 -15.52
CA ARG A 108 4.76 4.79 -16.89
C ARG A 108 5.12 3.33 -17.15
N GLU A 109 6.30 2.90 -16.74
CA GLU A 109 6.78 1.53 -16.94
C GLU A 109 5.98 0.52 -16.12
N SER A 110 5.62 0.87 -14.89
CA SER A 110 4.88 -0.02 -14.00
C SER A 110 3.37 -0.04 -14.25
N PHE A 111 2.83 0.90 -15.04
CA PHE A 111 1.40 1.03 -15.33
C PHE A 111 0.75 -0.29 -15.79
N PRO A 112 1.29 -1.05 -16.77
CA PRO A 112 0.64 -2.27 -17.23
C PRO A 112 0.51 -3.31 -16.10
N ARG A 113 1.56 -3.48 -15.29
CA ARG A 113 1.54 -4.40 -14.14
C ARG A 113 0.54 -3.95 -13.07
N ALA A 114 0.48 -2.65 -12.81
CA ALA A 114 -0.48 -2.07 -11.88
C ALA A 114 -1.93 -2.28 -12.35
N ALA A 115 -2.20 -2.13 -13.65
CA ALA A 115 -3.50 -2.42 -14.24
C ALA A 115 -3.91 -3.89 -14.08
N ASP A 116 -2.96 -4.82 -14.25
CA ASP A 116 -3.20 -6.25 -14.02
C ASP A 116 -3.53 -6.54 -12.55
N GLU A 117 -2.83 -5.88 -11.60
CA GLU A 117 -3.10 -6.02 -10.16
C GLU A 117 -4.53 -5.60 -9.80
N ILE A 118 -4.99 -4.45 -10.32
CA ILE A 118 -6.39 -4.00 -10.17
C ILE A 118 -7.33 -5.06 -10.73
N GLU A 119 -7.01 -5.63 -11.89
CA GLU A 119 -7.85 -6.67 -12.47
C GLU A 119 -7.98 -7.87 -11.53
N HIS A 120 -6.88 -8.29 -10.89
CA HIS A 120 -6.89 -9.33 -9.87
C HIS A 120 -7.71 -8.93 -8.64
N THR A 121 -7.60 -7.70 -8.14
CA THR A 121 -8.39 -7.17 -7.02
C THR A 121 -9.89 -7.21 -7.33
N ILE A 122 -10.29 -6.82 -8.55
CA ILE A 122 -11.68 -6.94 -9.03
C ILE A 122 -12.12 -8.41 -9.05
N ASN A 123 -11.29 -9.30 -9.59
CA ASN A 123 -11.61 -10.73 -9.69
C ASN A 123 -11.76 -11.39 -8.31
N ARG A 124 -11.04 -10.90 -7.29
CA ARG A 124 -11.17 -11.30 -5.88
C ARG A 124 -12.41 -10.74 -5.19
N LYS A 125 -13.21 -9.93 -5.88
CA LYS A 125 -14.37 -9.20 -5.34
C LYS A 125 -14.01 -8.18 -4.26
N GLU A 126 -12.77 -7.71 -4.23
CA GLU A 126 -12.30 -6.64 -3.32
C GLU A 126 -12.64 -5.28 -3.96
N LEU A 127 -13.93 -5.05 -4.19
CA LEU A 127 -14.41 -3.98 -5.07
C LEU A 127 -14.09 -2.58 -4.57
N ASP A 128 -14.06 -2.38 -3.26
CA ASP A 128 -13.70 -1.09 -2.65
C ASP A 128 -12.20 -0.81 -2.79
N GLU A 129 -11.36 -1.84 -2.65
CA GLU A 129 -9.91 -1.72 -2.86
C GLU A 129 -9.62 -1.42 -4.33
N ALA A 130 -10.18 -2.21 -5.25
CA ALA A 130 -10.05 -1.99 -6.68
C ALA A 130 -10.49 -0.57 -7.09
N ARG A 131 -11.53 -0.02 -6.44
CA ARG A 131 -11.94 1.36 -6.70
C ARG A 131 -10.84 2.35 -6.33
N ARG A 132 -10.24 2.20 -5.15
CA ARG A 132 -9.15 3.08 -4.69
C ARG A 132 -7.93 2.95 -5.59
N GLU A 133 -7.55 1.73 -5.97
CA GLU A 133 -6.41 1.48 -6.85
C GLU A 133 -6.62 2.11 -8.24
N ILE A 134 -7.83 2.03 -8.82
CA ILE A 134 -8.15 2.72 -10.07
C ILE A 134 -8.02 4.24 -9.92
N ASP A 135 -8.52 4.79 -8.82
CA ASP A 135 -8.46 6.23 -8.57
C ASP A 135 -7.00 6.68 -8.34
N LEU A 136 -6.15 5.83 -7.77
CA LEU A 136 -4.70 6.07 -7.65
C LEU A 136 -4.01 6.15 -9.01
N LEU A 137 -4.28 5.22 -9.95
CA LEU A 137 -3.71 5.29 -11.30
C LEU A 137 -4.21 6.50 -12.09
N ARG A 138 -5.45 6.93 -11.86
CA ARG A 138 -6.03 8.13 -12.50
C ARG A 138 -5.33 9.43 -12.12
N GLU A 139 -4.64 9.46 -10.99
CA GLU A 139 -3.83 10.63 -10.60
C GLU A 139 -2.65 10.84 -11.55
N PHE A 140 -2.12 9.76 -12.13
CA PHE A 140 -1.05 9.84 -13.12
C PHE A 140 -1.57 10.07 -14.54
N ASP A 141 -2.56 9.29 -14.97
CA ASP A 141 -3.13 9.37 -16.33
C ASP A 141 -4.65 9.11 -16.29
N ARG A 142 -5.42 10.19 -16.14
CA ARG A 142 -6.89 10.12 -16.07
C ARG A 142 -7.53 9.61 -17.36
N ASP A 143 -6.94 9.93 -18.51
CA ASP A 143 -7.54 9.71 -19.83
C ASP A 143 -7.15 8.35 -20.43
N ASN A 144 -6.46 7.51 -19.65
CA ASN A 144 -6.06 6.18 -20.06
C ASN A 144 -7.26 5.25 -20.34
N PHE A 145 -7.33 4.70 -21.56
CA PHE A 145 -8.39 3.77 -21.96
C PHE A 145 -8.46 2.52 -21.05
N THR A 146 -7.32 2.04 -20.54
CA THR A 146 -7.29 0.87 -19.63
C THR A 146 -8.06 1.14 -18.35
N LEU A 147 -7.97 2.35 -17.80
CA LEU A 147 -8.73 2.74 -16.60
C LEU A 147 -10.22 2.88 -16.85
N ALA A 148 -10.61 3.27 -18.07
CA ALA A 148 -12.01 3.26 -18.48
C ALA A 148 -12.55 1.81 -18.52
N LEU A 149 -11.77 0.88 -19.09
CA LEU A 149 -12.13 -0.54 -19.14
C LEU A 149 -12.24 -1.15 -17.73
N LEU A 150 -11.24 -0.93 -16.86
CA LEU A 150 -11.25 -1.40 -15.48
C LEU A 150 -12.43 -0.82 -14.68
N GLY A 151 -12.77 0.46 -14.89
CA GLY A 151 -13.95 1.09 -14.28
C GLY A 151 -15.27 0.44 -14.73
N GLY A 152 -15.37 0.04 -15.99
CA GLY A 152 -16.49 -0.74 -16.50
C GLY A 152 -16.57 -2.13 -15.86
N LYS A 153 -15.45 -2.84 -15.78
CA LYS A 153 -15.35 -4.17 -15.15
C LYS A 153 -15.76 -4.13 -13.68
N LEU A 154 -15.25 -3.15 -12.92
CA LEU A 154 -15.62 -2.91 -11.53
C LEU A 154 -17.12 -2.65 -11.35
N SER A 155 -17.70 -1.82 -12.23
CA SER A 155 -19.13 -1.51 -12.18
C SER A 155 -20.00 -2.75 -12.45
N ALA A 156 -19.62 -3.57 -13.42
CA ALA A 156 -20.29 -4.85 -13.69
C ALA A 156 -20.18 -5.81 -12.51
N ALA A 157 -18.99 -5.94 -11.90
CA ALA A 157 -18.76 -6.77 -10.73
C ALA A 157 -19.63 -6.34 -9.53
N ARG A 158 -19.72 -5.02 -9.27
CA ARG A 158 -20.59 -4.47 -8.21
C ARG A 158 -22.06 -4.81 -8.44
N ASN A 159 -22.56 -4.65 -9.66
CA ASN A 159 -23.96 -4.97 -9.98
C ASN A 159 -24.28 -6.46 -9.78
N ILE A 160 -23.30 -7.36 -9.97
CA ILE A 160 -23.47 -8.79 -9.69
C ILE A 160 -23.58 -9.03 -8.18
N VAL A 161 -22.66 -8.46 -7.38
CA VAL A 161 -22.66 -8.61 -5.92
C VAL A 161 -23.94 -8.04 -5.29
N MET A 162 -24.39 -6.86 -5.76
CA MET A 162 -25.65 -6.26 -5.30
C MET A 162 -26.85 -7.19 -5.53
N ARG A 163 -27.00 -7.74 -6.74
CA ARG A 163 -28.08 -8.69 -7.05
C ARG A 163 -28.00 -9.96 -6.21
N GLN A 164 -26.79 -10.42 -5.86
CA GLN A 164 -26.62 -11.56 -4.96
C GLN A 164 -27.14 -11.25 -3.55
N HIS A 165 -26.80 -10.08 -3.00
CA HIS A 165 -27.28 -9.66 -1.68
C HIS A 165 -28.80 -9.43 -1.65
N GLU A 166 -29.37 -8.85 -2.71
CA GLU A 166 -30.82 -8.65 -2.82
C GLU A 166 -31.58 -9.99 -2.81
N ALA A 167 -31.13 -10.95 -3.63
CA ALA A 167 -31.73 -12.28 -3.69
C ALA A 167 -31.60 -13.04 -2.37
N GLU A 168 -30.48 -12.89 -1.65
CA GLU A 168 -30.31 -13.48 -0.32
C GLU A 168 -31.26 -12.86 0.71
N ALA A 169 -31.40 -11.53 0.71
CA ALA A 169 -32.32 -10.83 1.60
C ALA A 169 -33.79 -11.21 1.34
N GLU A 170 -34.19 -11.43 0.08
CA GLU A 170 -35.51 -11.97 -0.28
C GLU A 170 -35.74 -13.38 0.24
N ARG A 171 -34.75 -14.27 0.08
CA ARG A 171 -34.82 -15.65 0.59
C ARG A 171 -35.01 -15.67 2.10
N ILE A 172 -34.25 -14.85 2.83
CA ILE A 172 -34.37 -14.74 4.30
C ILE A 172 -35.76 -14.21 4.69
N ARG A 173 -36.27 -13.19 3.99
CA ARG A 173 -37.62 -12.65 4.23
C ARG A 173 -38.71 -13.70 4.02
N GLN A 174 -38.65 -14.46 2.94
CA GLN A 174 -39.61 -15.54 2.65
C GLN A 174 -39.54 -16.66 3.69
N ALA A 175 -38.33 -17.07 4.09
CA ALA A 175 -38.14 -18.09 5.12
C ALA A 175 -38.71 -17.66 6.48
N ASN A 176 -38.52 -16.39 6.87
CA ASN A 176 -39.07 -15.86 8.11
C ASN A 176 -40.60 -15.72 8.06
N ALA A 177 -41.16 -15.30 6.92
CA ALA A 177 -42.61 -15.24 6.73
C ALA A 177 -43.27 -16.63 6.82
N ALA A 178 -42.67 -17.64 6.19
CA ALA A 178 -43.15 -19.01 6.25
C ALA A 178 -43.08 -19.61 7.67
N ARG A 179 -42.01 -19.32 8.43
CA ARG A 179 -41.89 -19.72 9.84
C ARG A 179 -42.93 -19.05 10.73
N GLY A 180 -43.21 -17.75 10.51
CA GLY A 180 -44.22 -17.02 11.27
C GLY A 180 -45.65 -17.50 11.02
N ALA A 181 -45.96 -17.95 9.80
CA ALA A 181 -47.27 -18.50 9.46
C ALA A 181 -47.52 -19.92 10.00
N ALA A 182 -46.47 -20.62 10.44
CA ALA A 182 -46.55 -21.98 10.98
C ALA A 182 -46.64 -22.04 12.53
N MET A 183 -46.55 -20.88 13.21
CA MET A 183 -46.79 -20.73 14.65
C MET A 183 -48.19 -20.21 14.91
#